data_AF-A0A419JSJ3-F1
#
_entry.id   AF-A0A419JSJ3-F1
#
_cell.length_a   1.000
_cell.length_b   1.000
_cell.length_c   1.000
_cell.angle_alpha   90.00
_cell.angle_beta   90.00
_cell.angle_gamma   90.00
#
_symmetry.space_group_name_H-M   'P 1'
#
loop_
_entity.id
_entity.type
_entity.pdbx_description
1 polymer ?
#
loop_
_entity_poly.entity_id
_entity_poly.type
_entity_poly.pdbx_seq_one_letter_code
_entity_poly.pdbx_strand_id
1 'polypeptide(L)'
;MTRERIIVIMGSKSDLHFAKRIGDFLQKEGFTANCEYIISSAHRTPEVLLNKLKKHRDLDANIVYVTIAGLSDALSGVVAGFSTNPVIACPPDVDKFGLTKVFSSAMTPTGVPVLFVFKPENAALAAVRILSFSAPSLRRQMEKYLQKKREAVVEADNEISHQNV
;
A
#
# COMPACT_ATOMS: atom_id res chain seq x y z
N MET A 1 5.53 -20.58 3.83
CA MET A 1 5.49 -19.10 3.96
C MET A 1 4.92 -18.54 2.67
N THR A 2 4.01 -17.56 2.71
CA THR A 2 3.46 -16.93 1.50
C THR A 2 4.56 -16.15 0.77
N ARG A 3 4.62 -16.29 -0.55
CA ARG A 3 5.63 -15.59 -1.39
C ARG A 3 5.22 -14.14 -1.63
N GLU A 4 3.95 -13.81 -1.41
CA GLU A 4 3.34 -12.51 -1.66
C GLU A 4 3.53 -11.60 -0.44
N ARG A 5 4.37 -10.59 -0.60
CA ARG A 5 4.77 -9.67 0.47
C ARG A 5 4.38 -8.24 0.14
N ILE A 6 3.78 -7.58 1.11
CA ILE A 6 3.53 -6.15 1.13
C ILE A 6 4.49 -5.56 2.15
N ILE A 7 5.53 -4.89 1.66
CA ILE A 7 6.55 -4.29 2.52
C ILE A 7 6.22 -2.81 2.71
N VAL A 8 5.73 -2.47 3.90
CA VAL A 8 5.38 -1.12 4.29
C VAL A 8 6.62 -0.42 4.85
N ILE A 9 7.14 0.57 4.13
CA ILE A 9 8.31 1.35 4.53
C ILE A 9 7.86 2.72 5.00
N MET A 10 8.28 3.12 6.20
CA MET A 10 7.97 4.44 6.76
C MET A 10 9.23 5.20 7.18
N GLY A 11 9.22 6.52 6.99
CA GLY A 11 10.34 7.40 7.32
C GLY A 11 10.52 7.66 8.83
N SER A 12 9.47 7.46 9.62
CA SER A 12 9.42 7.74 11.05
C SER A 12 8.55 6.73 11.80
N LYS A 13 8.88 6.46 13.06
CA LYS A 13 8.04 5.64 13.95
C LYS A 13 6.66 6.29 14.21
N SER A 14 6.57 7.63 14.13
CA SER A 14 5.29 8.35 14.27
C SER A 14 4.24 7.91 13.26
N ASP A 15 4.67 7.44 12.08
CA ASP A 15 3.78 7.02 11.00
C ASP A 15 3.24 5.59 11.21
N LEU A 16 3.73 4.86 12.21
CA LEU A 16 3.38 3.45 12.44
C LEU A 16 1.89 3.26 12.70
N HIS A 17 1.24 4.18 13.42
CA HIS A 17 -0.20 4.09 13.67
C HIS A 17 -1.00 4.17 12.36
N PHE A 18 -0.61 5.07 11.45
CA PHE A 18 -1.22 5.17 10.12
C PHE A 18 -0.92 3.93 9.29
N ALA A 19 0.34 3.48 9.26
CA ALA A 19 0.80 2.33 8.48
C ALA A 19 0.11 1.02 8.89
N LYS A 20 -0.14 0.81 10.20
CA LYS A 20 -0.78 -0.42 10.72
C LYS A 20 -2.15 -0.69 10.13
N ARG A 21 -2.89 0.36 9.73
CA ARG A 21 -4.18 0.24 9.05
C ARG A 21 -4.12 -0.63 7.79
N ILE A 22 -2.97 -0.70 7.13
CA ILE A 22 -2.75 -1.57 5.96
C ILE A 22 -2.84 -3.04 6.39
N GLY A 23 -2.05 -3.47 7.38
CA GLY A 23 -2.06 -4.85 7.86
C GLY A 23 -3.35 -5.22 8.58
N ASP A 24 -3.91 -4.30 9.38
CA ASP A 24 -5.18 -4.51 10.09
C ASP A 24 -6.32 -4.74 9.09
N PHE A 25 -6.34 -3.99 7.98
CA PHE A 25 -7.30 -4.18 6.90
C PHE A 25 -7.13 -5.53 6.20
N LEU A 26 -5.89 -5.93 5.89
CA LEU A 26 -5.61 -7.24 5.28
C LEU A 26 -6.11 -8.38 6.17
N GLN A 27 -5.82 -8.30 7.47
CA GLN A 27 -6.28 -9.29 8.45
C GLN A 27 -7.80 -9.33 8.55
N LYS A 28 -8.44 -8.15 8.71
CA LYS A 28 -9.89 -8.01 8.83
C LYS A 28 -10.64 -8.59 7.64
N GLU A 29 -10.14 -8.38 6.42
CA GLU A 29 -10.79 -8.89 5.20
C GLU A 29 -10.28 -10.28 4.77
N GLY A 30 -9.40 -10.90 5.55
CA GLY A 30 -8.95 -12.28 5.34
C GLY A 30 -7.97 -12.46 4.18
N PHE A 31 -7.19 -11.43 3.84
CA PHE A 31 -6.16 -11.52 2.82
C PHE A 31 -4.90 -12.22 3.35
N THR A 32 -4.35 -13.16 2.58
CA THR A 32 -3.20 -13.98 3.01
C THR A 32 -1.83 -13.41 2.66
N ALA A 33 -1.77 -12.21 2.04
CA ALA A 33 -0.51 -11.55 1.74
C ALA A 33 0.22 -11.19 3.04
N ASN A 34 1.52 -11.43 3.10
CA ASN A 34 2.32 -11.10 4.28
C ASN A 34 2.58 -9.59 4.33
N CYS A 35 2.24 -8.92 5.44
CA CYS A 35 2.47 -7.49 5.62
C CYS A 35 3.63 -7.27 6.60
N GLU A 36 4.70 -6.66 6.13
CA GLU A 36 5.93 -6.40 6.90
C GLU A 36 6.14 -4.89 7.05
N TYR A 37 6.60 -4.44 8.22
CA TYR A 37 6.84 -3.01 8.49
C TYR A 37 8.32 -2.72 8.66
N ILE A 38 8.80 -1.68 7.99
CA ILE A 38 10.20 -1.24 8.05
C ILE A 38 10.25 0.26 8.32
N ILE A 39 11.09 0.68 9.28
CA ILE A 39 11.43 2.09 9.45
C ILE A 39 12.76 2.37 8.75
N SER A 40 12.75 3.28 7.78
CA SER A 40 13.95 3.76 7.08
C SER A 40 13.67 5.10 6.41
N SER A 41 14.56 6.08 6.57
CA SER A 41 14.36 7.43 6.05
C SER A 41 15.25 7.68 4.84
N ALA A 42 14.67 8.05 3.70
CA ALA A 42 15.44 8.44 2.53
C ALA A 42 16.29 9.70 2.79
N HIS A 43 15.81 10.64 3.61
CA HIS A 43 16.54 11.86 3.94
C HIS A 43 17.63 11.65 4.99
N ARG A 44 17.37 10.83 6.02
CA ARG A 44 18.27 10.74 7.20
C ARG A 44 19.18 9.52 7.18
N THR A 45 18.72 8.41 6.60
CA THR A 45 19.44 7.13 6.59
C THR A 45 19.38 6.45 5.21
N PRO A 46 19.76 7.15 4.12
CA PRO A 46 19.64 6.63 2.75
C PRO A 46 20.39 5.30 2.57
N GLU A 47 21.61 5.18 3.09
CA GLU A 47 22.40 3.94 2.97
C GLU A 47 21.72 2.73 3.63
N VAL A 48 21.08 2.93 4.78
CA VAL A 48 20.32 1.88 5.47
C VAL A 48 19.12 1.45 4.64
N LEU A 49 18.39 2.41 4.04
CA LEU A 49 17.29 2.12 3.13
C LEU A 49 17.77 1.28 1.95
N LEU A 50 18.82 1.74 1.26
CA LEU A 50 19.37 1.06 0.08
C LEU A 50 19.85 -0.35 0.42
N ASN A 51 20.52 -0.55 1.56
CA ASN A 51 20.97 -1.88 1.99
C ASN A 51 19.80 -2.83 2.29
N LYS A 52 18.67 -2.34 2.83
CA LYS A 52 17.46 -3.16 2.99
C LYS A 52 16.84 -3.53 1.63
N LEU A 53 16.73 -2.56 0.72
CA LEU A 53 16.21 -2.82 -0.63
C LEU A 53 17.06 -3.82 -1.42
N LYS A 54 18.39 -3.77 -1.30
CA LYS A 54 19.30 -4.79 -1.88
C LYS A 54 18.96 -6.18 -1.38
N LYS A 55 18.81 -6.37 -0.07
CA LYS A 55 18.47 -7.68 0.53
C LYS A 55 17.12 -8.21 0.05
N HIS A 56 16.16 -7.33 -0.23
CA HIS A 56 14.87 -7.75 -0.77
C HIS A 56 14.95 -8.27 -2.21
N ARG A 57 15.95 -7.84 -2.99
CA ARG A 57 16.16 -8.28 -4.37
C ARG A 57 16.51 -9.76 -4.46
N ASP A 58 17.15 -10.29 -3.43
CA ASP A 58 17.60 -11.68 -3.35
C ASP A 58 16.53 -12.61 -2.76
N LEU A 59 15.35 -12.07 -2.40
CA LEU A 59 14.24 -12.88 -1.89
C LEU A 59 13.50 -13.55 -3.05
N ASP A 60 13.25 -14.85 -2.92
CA ASP A 60 12.27 -15.58 -3.74
C ASP A 60 10.84 -15.23 -3.29
N ALA A 61 10.44 -13.99 -3.57
CA ALA A 61 9.17 -13.42 -3.16
C ALA A 61 8.63 -12.41 -4.18
N ASN A 62 7.31 -12.36 -4.32
CA ASN A 62 6.60 -11.31 -5.04
C ASN A 62 6.40 -10.14 -4.08
N ILE A 63 7.00 -8.99 -4.35
CA ILE A 63 7.00 -7.85 -3.43
C ILE A 63 6.23 -6.67 -4.04
N VAL A 64 5.40 -6.03 -3.23
CA VAL A 64 4.91 -4.67 -3.48
C VAL A 64 5.32 -3.79 -2.30
N TYR A 65 5.94 -2.65 -2.59
CA TYR A 65 6.26 -1.67 -1.57
C TYR A 65 5.10 -0.70 -1.36
N VAL A 66 4.79 -0.43 -0.10
CA VAL A 66 3.92 0.69 0.27
C VAL A 66 4.74 1.66 1.10
N THR A 67 4.93 2.87 0.61
CA THR A 67 5.74 3.90 1.25
C THR A 67 4.86 4.90 1.99
N ILE A 68 5.21 5.17 3.24
CA ILE A 68 4.54 6.11 4.13
C ILE A 68 5.53 7.21 4.49
N ALA A 69 5.34 8.39 3.91
CA ALA A 69 6.16 9.56 4.20
C ALA A 69 5.27 10.80 4.27
N GLY A 70 5.34 11.53 5.38
CA GLY A 70 4.75 12.86 5.51
C GLY A 70 5.64 13.96 4.89
N LEU A 71 5.13 15.18 4.83
CA LEU A 71 5.83 16.36 4.29
C LEU A 71 6.32 16.11 2.85
N SER A 72 7.59 16.41 2.56
CA SER A 72 8.23 16.09 1.29
C SER A 72 8.55 14.60 1.18
N ASP A 73 8.00 13.92 0.17
CA ASP A 73 8.16 12.48 -0.02
C ASP A 73 9.31 12.13 -0.98
N ALA A 74 10.53 12.05 -0.44
CA ALA A 74 11.63 11.43 -1.16
C ALA A 74 11.64 9.90 -1.04
N LEU A 75 10.93 9.33 -0.06
CA LEU A 75 10.98 7.88 0.22
C LEU A 75 10.43 7.08 -0.97
N SER A 76 9.27 7.48 -1.47
CA SER A 76 8.60 6.80 -2.59
C SER A 76 9.46 6.81 -3.84
N GLY A 77 10.02 7.97 -4.21
CA GLY A 77 10.90 8.10 -5.37
C GLY A 77 12.20 7.29 -5.24
N VAL A 78 12.86 7.31 -4.08
CA VAL A 78 14.10 6.55 -3.86
C VAL A 78 13.85 5.04 -3.89
N VAL A 79 12.75 4.57 -3.28
CA VAL A 79 12.40 3.14 -3.32
C VAL A 79 12.09 2.69 -4.76
N ALA A 80 11.34 3.50 -5.52
CA ALA A 80 11.02 3.20 -6.93
C ALA A 80 12.26 3.23 -7.83
N GLY A 81 13.16 4.19 -7.65
CA GLY A 81 14.38 4.29 -8.45
C GLY A 81 15.39 3.19 -8.17
N PHE A 82 15.28 2.51 -7.03
CA PHE A 82 16.23 1.46 -6.61
C PHE A 82 15.63 0.05 -6.63
N SER A 83 14.36 -0.11 -7.02
CA SER A 83 13.71 -1.41 -7.06
C SER A 83 13.05 -1.71 -8.39
N THR A 84 13.02 -2.99 -8.75
CA THR A 84 12.22 -3.51 -9.87
C THR A 84 10.78 -3.83 -9.47
N ASN A 85 10.44 -3.73 -8.19
CA ASN A 85 9.11 -4.04 -7.67
C ASN A 85 8.21 -2.80 -7.66
N PRO A 86 6.88 -2.96 -7.79
CA PRO A 86 5.94 -1.85 -7.73
C PRO A 86 6.00 -1.09 -6.41
N VAL A 87 5.84 0.24 -6.49
CA VAL A 87 5.84 1.14 -5.33
C VAL A 87 4.55 1.94 -5.29
N ILE A 88 3.87 1.88 -4.14
CA ILE A 88 2.66 2.62 -3.85
C ILE A 88 2.97 3.66 -2.75
N ALA A 89 2.93 4.94 -3.10
CA ALA A 89 2.95 6.02 -2.13
C ALA A 89 1.58 6.15 -1.44
N CYS A 90 1.55 6.02 -0.12
CA CYS A 90 0.36 6.23 0.72
C CYS A 90 0.67 7.23 1.85
N PRO A 91 0.65 8.54 1.54
CA PRO A 91 1.05 9.55 2.49
C PRO A 91 0.04 9.75 3.65
N PRO A 92 0.50 9.98 4.90
CA PRO A 92 -0.38 10.06 6.07
C PRO A 92 -1.07 11.42 6.25
N ASP A 93 -0.67 12.43 5.49
CA ASP A 93 -1.00 13.85 5.71
C ASP A 93 -1.57 14.54 4.46
N VAL A 94 -2.14 13.75 3.53
CA VAL A 94 -2.82 14.28 2.33
C VAL A 94 -3.97 15.20 2.70
N ASP A 95 -4.79 14.86 3.71
CA ASP A 95 -5.88 15.72 4.19
C ASP A 95 -5.39 17.09 4.65
N LYS A 96 -4.15 17.17 5.16
CA LYS A 96 -3.56 18.40 5.69
C LYS A 96 -2.98 19.30 4.60
N PHE A 97 -2.35 18.70 3.59
CA PHE A 97 -1.56 19.44 2.58
C PHE A 97 -2.16 19.41 1.17
N GLY A 98 -3.24 18.65 0.96
CA GLY A 98 -3.98 18.58 -0.30
C GLY A 98 -3.09 18.25 -1.50
N LEU A 99 -3.21 19.06 -2.56
CA LEU A 99 -2.50 18.88 -3.82
C LEU A 99 -0.97 18.90 -3.67
N THR A 100 -0.42 19.69 -2.75
CA THR A 100 1.02 19.74 -2.51
C THR A 100 1.56 18.36 -2.12
N LYS A 101 0.76 17.56 -1.38
CA LYS A 101 1.15 16.20 -1.03
C LYS A 101 1.10 15.24 -2.19
N VAL A 102 0.12 15.40 -3.07
CA VAL A 102 0.02 14.63 -4.32
C VAL A 102 1.26 14.90 -5.17
N PHE A 103 1.63 16.16 -5.36
CA PHE A 103 2.80 16.51 -6.16
C PHE A 103 4.10 15.97 -5.57
N SER A 104 4.30 16.09 -4.25
CA SER A 104 5.54 15.59 -3.62
C SER A 104 5.70 14.06 -3.69
N SER A 105 4.61 13.32 -3.88
CA SER A 105 4.61 11.85 -3.85
C SER A 105 4.50 11.22 -5.25
N ALA A 106 3.83 11.89 -6.20
CA ALA A 106 3.51 11.34 -7.52
C ALA A 106 4.30 11.96 -8.68
N MET A 107 4.75 13.22 -8.57
CA MET A 107 5.48 13.90 -9.65
C MET A 107 6.95 13.46 -9.66
N THR A 108 7.19 12.32 -10.29
CA THR A 108 8.50 11.65 -10.37
C THR A 108 9.08 11.77 -11.79
N PRO A 109 10.42 11.74 -11.94
CA PRO A 109 11.06 11.79 -13.26
C PRO A 109 10.77 10.53 -14.08
N THR A 110 10.92 10.63 -15.40
CA THR A 110 10.82 9.49 -16.33
C THR A 110 11.74 8.35 -15.87
N GLY A 111 11.21 7.13 -15.83
CA GLY A 111 11.93 5.93 -15.39
C GLY A 111 11.76 5.57 -13.90
N VAL A 112 11.09 6.42 -13.10
CA VAL A 112 10.87 6.19 -11.67
C VAL A 112 9.36 6.17 -11.36
N PRO A 113 8.62 5.12 -11.75
CA PRO A 113 7.17 5.09 -11.58
C PRO A 113 6.76 4.92 -10.12
N VAL A 114 5.89 5.81 -9.63
CA VAL A 114 5.27 5.71 -8.30
C VAL A 114 3.74 5.78 -8.44
N LEU A 115 3.04 4.84 -7.81
CA LEU A 115 1.58 4.82 -7.76
C LEU A 115 1.09 5.59 -6.53
N PHE A 116 0.25 6.59 -6.69
CA PHE A 116 -0.33 7.32 -5.56
C PHE A 116 -1.66 6.72 -5.11
N VAL A 117 -1.75 6.34 -3.84
CA VAL A 117 -3.01 5.86 -3.24
C VAL A 117 -3.22 6.53 -1.89
N PHE A 118 -4.32 7.28 -1.77
CA PHE A 118 -4.58 8.08 -0.60
C PHE A 118 -4.91 7.23 0.65
N LYS A 119 -5.93 6.37 0.61
CA LYS A 119 -6.36 5.62 1.80
C LYS A 119 -5.51 4.36 2.02
N PRO A 120 -5.04 4.06 3.24
CA PRO A 120 -4.21 2.90 3.50
C PRO A 120 -4.93 1.57 3.21
N GLU A 121 -6.23 1.50 3.42
CA GLU A 121 -7.04 0.32 3.06
C GLU A 121 -7.06 0.10 1.53
N ASN A 122 -7.09 1.19 0.75
CA ASN A 122 -6.99 1.10 -0.70
C ASN A 122 -5.57 0.77 -1.16
N ALA A 123 -4.54 1.22 -0.45
CA ALA A 123 -3.16 0.84 -0.75
C ALA A 123 -2.96 -0.67 -0.53
N ALA A 124 -3.55 -1.23 0.54
CA ALA A 124 -3.58 -2.66 0.78
C ALA A 124 -4.27 -3.41 -0.38
N LEU A 125 -5.46 -2.97 -0.81
CA LEU A 125 -6.19 -3.57 -1.93
C LEU A 125 -5.42 -3.48 -3.26
N ALA A 126 -4.80 -2.33 -3.55
CA ALA A 126 -3.99 -2.15 -4.74
C ALA A 126 -2.80 -3.11 -4.75
N ALA A 127 -2.11 -3.25 -3.61
CA ALA A 127 -1.02 -4.21 -3.47
C ALA A 127 -1.50 -5.68 -3.64
N VAL A 128 -2.63 -6.05 -3.03
CA VAL A 128 -3.24 -7.38 -3.22
C VAL A 128 -3.57 -7.64 -4.69
N ARG A 129 -4.16 -6.67 -5.40
CA ARG A 129 -4.47 -6.80 -6.83
C ARG A 129 -3.22 -7.03 -7.67
N ILE A 130 -2.16 -6.28 -7.42
CA ILE A 130 -0.86 -6.47 -8.09
C ILE A 130 -0.32 -7.88 -7.81
N LEU A 131 -0.29 -8.31 -6.56
CA LEU A 131 0.21 -9.63 -6.17
C LEU A 131 -0.67 -10.77 -6.71
N SER A 132 -1.97 -10.53 -6.93
CA SER A 132 -2.92 -11.53 -7.43
C SER A 132 -2.62 -12.02 -8.85
N PHE A 133 -1.84 -11.29 -9.65
CA PHE A 133 -1.40 -11.75 -10.97
C PHE A 133 -0.52 -13.00 -10.86
N SER A 134 0.27 -13.11 -9.79
CA SER A 134 1.15 -14.26 -9.53
C SER A 134 0.56 -15.25 -8.51
N ALA A 135 -0.56 -14.90 -7.85
CA ALA A 135 -1.14 -15.66 -6.76
C ALA A 135 -2.65 -15.90 -6.94
N PRO A 136 -3.07 -17.06 -7.50
CA PRO A 136 -4.48 -17.39 -7.70
C PRO A 136 -5.33 -17.39 -6.41
N SER A 137 -4.71 -17.64 -5.25
CA SER A 137 -5.37 -17.55 -3.94
C SER A 137 -5.81 -16.12 -3.61
N LEU A 138 -4.92 -15.13 -3.81
CA LEU A 138 -5.24 -13.71 -3.62
C LEU A 138 -6.31 -13.24 -4.60
N ARG A 139 -6.28 -13.73 -5.85
CA ARG A 139 -7.32 -13.42 -6.83
C ARG A 139 -8.70 -13.86 -6.36
N ARG A 140 -8.83 -15.09 -5.86
CA ARG A 140 -10.09 -15.60 -5.28
C ARG A 140 -10.54 -14.81 -4.05
N GLN A 141 -9.60 -14.42 -3.18
CA GLN A 141 -9.92 -13.57 -2.02
C GLN A 141 -10.43 -12.20 -2.47
N MET A 142 -9.83 -11.62 -3.52
CA MET A 142 -10.26 -10.34 -4.09
C MET A 142 -11.65 -10.44 -4.73
N GLU A 143 -11.95 -11.53 -5.45
CA GLU A 143 -13.29 -11.81 -6.00
C GLU A 143 -14.35 -11.89 -4.89
N LYS A 144 -14.06 -12.61 -3.80
CA LYS A 144 -14.94 -12.70 -2.62
C LYS A 144 -15.16 -11.33 -1.97
N TYR A 145 -14.11 -10.53 -1.82
CA TYR A 145 -14.23 -9.17 -1.27
C TYR A 145 -15.12 -8.29 -2.16
N LEU A 146 -14.97 -8.35 -3.49
CA LEU A 146 -15.82 -7.57 -4.40
C LEU A 146 -17.28 -8.01 -4.32
N GLN A 147 -17.53 -9.32 -4.23
CA GLN A 147 -18.88 -9.85 -4.08
C GLN A 147 -19.53 -9.37 -2.78
N LYS A 148 -18.84 -9.50 -1.65
CA LYS A 148 -19.27 -8.98 -0.34
C LYS A 148 -19.61 -7.48 -0.38
N LYS A 149 -18.81 -6.66 -1.10
CA LYS A 149 -19.08 -5.22 -1.24
C LYS A 149 -20.31 -4.92 -2.11
N ARG A 150 -20.57 -5.71 -3.14
CA ARG A 150 -21.79 -5.58 -3.96
C ARG A 150 -23.03 -5.93 -3.13
N GLU A 151 -22.98 -7.04 -2.40
CA GLU A 151 -24.07 -7.49 -1.53
C GLU A 151 -24.42 -6.43 -0.48
N ALA A 152 -23.43 -5.84 0.18
CA ALA A 152 -23.65 -4.78 1.17
C ALA A 152 -24.33 -3.52 0.58
N VAL A 153 -24.07 -3.18 -0.69
CA VAL A 153 -24.73 -2.04 -1.35
C VAL A 153 -26.18 -2.38 -1.68
N VAL A 154 -26.44 -3.59 -2.18
CA VAL A 154 -27.81 -4.06 -2.48
C VAL A 154 -28.65 -4.17 -1.21
N GLU A 155 -28.07 -4.67 -0.13
CA GLU A 155 -28.74 -4.76 1.18
C GLU A 155 -29.12 -3.37 1.70
N ALA A 156 -28.19 -2.40 1.66
CA ALA A 156 -28.47 -1.03 2.09
C ALA A 156 -29.56 -0.34 1.24
N ASP A 157 -29.62 -0.62 -0.07
CA ASP A 157 -30.66 -0.08 -0.96
C ASP A 157 -32.07 -0.65 -0.62
N ASN A 158 -32.13 -1.94 -0.30
CA ASN A 158 -33.36 -2.59 0.14
C ASN A 158 -33.86 -2.03 1.49
N GLU A 159 -32.96 -1.79 2.44
CA GLU A 159 -33.30 -1.21 3.75
C GLU A 159 -33.95 0.16 3.64
N ILE A 160 -33.40 1.04 2.78
CA ILE A 160 -33.95 2.37 2.54
C ILE A 160 -35.31 2.28 1.83
N SER A 161 -35.46 1.37 0.87
CA SER A 161 -36.71 1.18 0.13
C SER A 161 -37.86 0.72 1.03
N HIS A 162 -37.58 -0.07 2.07
CA HIS A 162 -38.58 -0.51 3.06
C HIS A 162 -38.93 0.53 4.13
N GLN A 163 -38.12 1.58 4.32
CA GLN A 163 -38.42 2.68 5.25
C GLN A 163 -39.27 3.80 4.62
N ASN A 164 -39.40 3.81 3.30
CA ASN A 164 -40.16 4.81 2.54
C ASN A 164 -41.59 4.34 2.17
N VAL A 165 -42.08 3.25 2.79
CA VAL A 165 -43.45 2.72 2.70
C VAL A 165 -44.08 2.71 4.08
#